data_AF-A0AAV1VM84-F1
#
_entry.id   AF-A0AAV1VM84-F1
#
_cell.length_a   1.000
_cell.length_b   1.000
_cell.length_c   1.000
_cell.angle_alpha   90.00
_cell.angle_beta   90.00
_cell.angle_gamma   90.00
#
_symmetry.space_group_name_H-M   'P 1'
#
loop_
_entity.id
_entity.type
_entity.pdbx_description
1 polymer ?
#
loop_
_entity_poly.entity_id
_entity_poly.type
_entity_poly.pdbx_seq_one_letter_code
_entity_poly.pdbx_strand_id
1 'polypeptide(L)'
;MGRYTTMQTFSDQDAQGAAVPYTAAATTSSPASLDASSAVSSDAKKDGGLRIKRVENVSGSGAGAGSGEFHTYRAARRRELERVAAMEQRYKQNKAQQEFEAVRKRNAEEFQAQARKRAAKRRRRKERVHAVAVARGTDETETGADEEKRAEMQLPVVLPETPGGVPEIVNDGRFLETMLALQRNKEKEVEEEEETRTSVQLRFAGEQKESSYHSLYVRRRASARQ
;
A
#
# COMPACT_ATOMS: atom_id res chain seq x y z
N MET A 1 0.78 38.52 15.43
CA MET A 1 1.51 37.28 15.82
C MET A 1 0.69 36.10 15.32
N GLY A 2 1.06 35.54 14.17
CA GLY A 2 0.35 34.40 13.58
C GLY A 2 0.56 33.16 14.45
N ARG A 3 -0.54 32.49 14.80
CA ARG A 3 -0.51 31.21 15.51
C ARG A 3 -0.06 30.17 14.49
N TYR A 4 1.18 29.68 14.58
CA TYR A 4 1.59 28.51 13.81
C TYR A 4 0.75 27.32 14.27
N THR A 5 -0.15 26.86 13.41
CA THR A 5 -0.80 25.56 13.56
C THR A 5 0.30 24.53 13.37
N THR A 6 0.66 23.83 14.43
CA THR A 6 1.57 22.68 14.34
C THR A 6 0.90 21.63 13.47
N MET A 7 1.45 21.35 12.29
CA MET A 7 1.04 20.19 11.51
C MET A 7 1.26 18.96 12.37
N GLN A 8 0.17 18.35 12.83
CA GLN A 8 0.19 17.12 13.61
C GLN A 8 0.88 16.04 12.77
N THR A 9 2.01 15.54 13.25
CA THR A 9 2.72 14.44 12.60
C THR A 9 1.92 13.15 12.81
N PHE A 10 1.77 12.35 11.75
CA PHE A 10 0.98 11.11 11.77
C PHE A 10 1.43 10.09 12.83
N SER A 11 2.64 10.23 13.38
CA SER A 11 3.16 9.43 14.50
C SER A 11 2.25 9.46 15.74
N ASP A 12 1.51 10.54 15.96
CA ASP A 12 0.79 10.78 17.21
C ASP A 12 -0.61 10.16 17.22
N GLN A 13 -1.17 9.79 16.06
CA GLN A 13 -2.52 9.22 15.98
C GLN A 13 -2.56 7.70 16.20
N ASP A 14 -1.46 7.00 15.88
CA ASP A 14 -1.34 5.54 16.01
C ASP A 14 -0.37 5.14 17.13
N ALA A 15 -0.36 5.90 18.24
CA ALA A 15 0.49 5.60 19.38
C ALA A 15 -0.03 4.40 20.17
N GLN A 16 0.21 3.19 19.65
CA GLN A 16 0.28 1.95 20.44
C GLN A 16 1.57 1.99 21.28
N GLY A 17 1.72 3.03 22.11
CA GLY A 17 2.85 3.17 23.01
C GLY A 17 2.73 2.11 24.09
N ALA A 18 3.72 1.22 24.18
CA ALA A 18 3.81 0.27 25.28
C ALA A 18 3.89 1.06 26.59
N ALA A 19 2.78 1.13 27.34
CA ALA A 19 2.74 1.75 28.65
C ALA A 19 3.58 0.91 29.60
N VAL A 20 4.76 1.42 29.96
CA VAL A 20 5.61 0.77 30.96
C VAL A 20 5.04 1.11 32.33
N PRO A 21 4.55 0.13 33.13
CA PRO A 21 4.09 0.43 34.47
C PRO A 21 5.27 0.86 35.34
N TYR A 22 5.07 1.91 36.14
CA TYR A 22 6.09 2.49 37.03
C TYR A 22 6.78 1.45 37.93
N THR A 23 6.05 0.39 38.33
CA THR A 23 6.57 -0.69 39.17
C THR A 23 7.61 -1.57 38.47
N ALA A 24 7.51 -1.77 37.15
CA ALA A 24 8.48 -2.57 36.40
C ALA A 24 9.84 -1.86 36.24
N ALA A 25 9.85 -0.53 36.27
CA ALA A 25 11.08 0.27 36.21
C ALA A 25 11.87 0.28 37.53
N ALA A 26 11.21 0.06 38.68
CA ALA A 26 11.86 0.06 39.99
C ALA A 26 12.64 -1.25 40.28
N THR A 27 12.27 -2.36 39.65
CA THR A 27 12.96 -3.65 39.81
C THR A 27 14.30 -3.76 39.09
N THR A 28 14.55 -2.91 38.07
CA THR A 28 15.79 -2.94 37.27
C THR A 28 16.88 -1.99 37.79
N SER A 29 16.64 -1.27 38.89
CA SER A 29 17.63 -0.37 39.49
C SER A 29 18.64 -1.07 40.42
N SER A 30 18.59 -2.40 40.58
CA SER A 30 19.65 -3.16 41.26
C SER A 30 20.80 -3.43 40.29
N PRO A 31 22.02 -2.91 40.55
CA PRO A 31 23.17 -3.09 39.67
C PRO A 31 23.81 -4.46 39.94
N ALA A 32 23.12 -5.54 39.60
CA ALA A 32 23.76 -6.85 39.50
C ALA A 32 24.48 -6.90 38.15
N SER A 33 25.81 -6.91 38.21
CA SER A 33 26.75 -7.01 37.10
C SER A 33 26.32 -8.00 36.02
N LEU A 34 26.09 -7.51 34.80
CA LEU A 34 26.09 -8.32 33.61
C LEU A 34 27.17 -7.77 32.68
N ASP A 35 28.23 -8.55 32.56
CA ASP A 35 29.38 -8.37 31.68
C ASP A 35 28.92 -8.09 30.24
N ALA A 36 29.23 -6.91 29.73
CA ALA A 36 28.79 -6.40 28.43
C ALA A 36 29.78 -6.71 27.31
N SER A 37 30.34 -7.93 27.29
CA SER A 37 31.24 -8.39 26.23
C SER A 37 30.78 -9.73 25.66
N SER A 38 29.56 -9.77 25.10
CA SER A 38 29.12 -10.88 24.26
C SER A 38 27.87 -10.49 23.46
N ALA A 39 27.84 -10.92 22.19
CA ALA A 39 26.70 -10.88 21.27
C ALA A 39 26.43 -9.55 20.52
N VAL A 40 27.34 -9.24 19.59
CA VAL A 40 26.91 -8.90 18.24
C VAL A 40 26.38 -10.19 17.59
N SER A 41 25.11 -10.52 17.80
CA SER A 41 24.43 -11.58 17.05
C SER A 41 22.94 -11.28 16.94
N SER A 42 22.44 -11.69 15.78
CA SER A 42 21.11 -11.59 15.22
C SER A 42 19.97 -12.08 16.12
N ASP A 43 18.76 -11.76 15.69
CA ASP A 43 17.47 -12.27 16.18
C ASP A 43 16.86 -11.54 17.37
N ALA A 44 16.00 -10.57 17.01
CA ALA A 44 15.02 -9.97 17.89
C ALA A 44 13.91 -10.98 18.21
N LYS A 45 14.20 -11.97 19.06
CA LYS A 45 13.17 -12.66 19.84
C LYS A 45 13.72 -13.01 21.22
N LYS A 46 12.88 -12.72 22.21
CA LYS A 46 12.95 -13.15 23.62
C LYS A 46 13.82 -12.26 24.51
N ASP A 47 13.19 -11.20 25.01
CA ASP A 47 12.91 -10.99 26.43
C ASP A 47 12.14 -9.67 26.56
N GLY A 48 10.96 -9.70 27.18
CA GLY A 48 10.04 -8.56 27.30
C GLY A 48 10.53 -7.41 28.20
N GLY A 49 11.82 -7.32 28.45
CA GLY A 49 12.45 -6.21 29.16
C GLY A 49 12.80 -5.10 28.18
N LEU A 50 12.30 -3.88 28.42
CA LEU A 50 12.75 -2.71 27.69
C LEU A 50 14.25 -2.51 27.94
N ARG A 51 15.06 -2.75 26.91
CA ARG A 51 16.51 -2.51 26.97
C ARG A 51 16.76 -1.00 26.88
N ILE A 52 16.83 -0.34 28.03
CA ILE A 52 17.17 1.08 28.11
C ILE A 52 18.62 1.25 27.64
N LYS A 53 18.81 1.88 26.47
CA LYS A 53 20.15 2.24 26.00
C LYS A 53 20.65 3.44 26.79
N ARG A 54 21.47 3.19 27.81
CA ARG A 54 22.17 4.25 28.54
C ARG A 54 23.20 4.90 27.60
N VAL A 55 23.17 6.22 27.50
CA VAL A 55 24.19 6.99 26.77
C VAL A 55 25.31 7.30 27.75
N GLU A 56 26.54 6.91 27.43
CA GLU A 56 27.68 7.02 28.34
C GLU A 56 28.36 8.40 28.28
N ASN A 57 28.34 9.06 27.12
CA ASN A 57 29.03 10.34 26.90
C ASN A 57 28.06 11.53 26.94
N VAL A 58 27.41 11.75 28.08
CA VAL A 58 26.47 12.88 28.27
C VAL A 58 27.22 14.08 28.87
N SER A 59 27.28 15.18 28.11
CA SER A 59 27.81 16.46 28.62
C SER A 59 26.82 17.11 29.59
N GLY A 60 27.31 17.85 30.58
CA GLY A 60 26.48 18.52 31.58
C GLY A 60 25.52 19.55 30.96
N SER A 61 24.34 19.73 31.53
CA SER A 61 23.29 20.59 30.97
C SER A 61 23.64 22.09 30.87
N GLY A 62 24.63 22.55 31.64
CA GLY A 62 25.18 23.91 31.57
C GLY A 62 26.53 24.00 30.87
N ALA A 63 27.03 22.91 30.29
CA ALA A 63 28.28 22.91 29.55
C ALA A 63 28.10 23.60 28.19
N GLY A 64 29.13 24.34 27.74
CA GLY A 64 29.14 24.98 26.43
C GLY A 64 29.22 23.97 25.27
N ALA A 65 29.04 24.47 24.04
CA ALA A 65 29.15 23.65 22.84
C ALA A 65 30.61 23.19 22.63
N GLY A 66 30.83 21.87 22.68
CA GLY A 66 32.12 21.27 22.33
C GLY A 66 32.33 21.18 20.82
N SER A 67 33.58 21.00 20.37
CA SER A 67 33.93 20.86 18.95
C SER A 67 33.30 19.63 18.27
N GLY A 68 33.00 18.58 19.03
CA GLY A 68 32.37 17.35 18.54
C GLY A 68 30.84 17.38 18.46
N GLU A 69 30.19 18.38 19.08
CA GLU A 69 28.72 18.41 19.22
C GLU A 69 28.00 18.59 17.87
N PHE A 70 28.66 19.25 16.91
CA PHE A 70 28.11 19.36 15.57
C PHE A 70 27.96 17.99 14.90
N HIS A 71 28.93 17.10 15.09
CA HIS A 71 28.91 15.78 14.45
C HIS A 71 27.93 14.81 15.13
N THR A 72 27.79 14.90 16.46
CA THR A 72 26.78 14.14 17.21
C THR A 72 25.37 14.52 16.76
N TYR A 73 25.07 15.82 16.68
CA TYR A 73 23.80 16.31 16.14
C TYR A 73 23.56 15.84 14.71
N ARG A 74 24.55 15.95 13.82
CA ARG A 74 24.42 15.51 12.42
C ARG A 74 24.13 14.01 12.30
N ALA A 75 24.72 13.19 13.16
CA ALA A 75 24.45 11.75 13.21
C ALA A 75 23.06 11.45 13.78
N ALA A 76 22.69 12.09 14.90
CA ALA A 76 21.39 11.95 15.54
C ALA A 76 20.25 12.37 14.60
N ARG A 77 20.39 13.51 13.92
CA ARG A 77 19.40 14.02 12.96
C ARG A 77 19.21 13.07 11.78
N ARG A 78 20.28 12.47 11.24
CA ARG A 78 20.16 11.48 10.16
C ARG A 78 19.39 10.25 10.60
N ARG A 79 19.74 9.69 11.77
CA ARG A 79 19.02 8.55 12.36
C ARG A 79 17.54 8.87 12.58
N GLU A 80 17.23 10.09 13.01
CA GLU A 80 15.85 10.50 13.24
C GLU A 80 15.05 10.68 11.95
N LEU A 81 15.64 11.29 10.92
CA LEU A 81 15.00 11.42 9.61
C LEU A 81 14.76 10.04 8.97
N GLU A 82 15.73 9.13 9.05
CA GLU A 82 15.58 7.74 8.59
C GLU A 82 14.47 7.01 9.36
N ARG A 83 14.38 7.21 10.68
CA ARG A 83 13.32 6.65 11.52
C ARG A 83 11.94 7.14 11.11
N VAL A 84 11.79 8.46 10.92
CA VAL A 84 10.52 9.07 10.48
C VAL A 84 10.13 8.57 9.10
N ALA A 85 11.07 8.55 8.15
CA ALA A 85 10.81 8.04 6.80
C ALA A 85 10.37 6.57 6.81
N ALA A 86 11.01 5.72 7.60
CA ALA A 86 10.61 4.32 7.74
C ALA A 86 9.22 4.16 8.37
N MET A 87 8.87 5.00 9.35
CA MET A 87 7.54 5.01 9.95
C MET A 87 6.46 5.42 8.93
N GLU A 88 6.71 6.48 8.16
CA GLU A 88 5.78 6.94 7.12
C GLU A 88 5.58 5.90 6.01
N GLN A 89 6.65 5.21 5.60
CA GLN A 89 6.55 4.12 4.62
C GLN A 89 5.69 2.97 5.13
N ARG A 90 5.90 2.53 6.39
CA ARG A 90 5.08 1.49 7.02
C ARG A 90 3.62 1.90 7.13
N TYR A 91 3.35 3.15 7.51
CA TYR A 91 2.00 3.67 7.59
C TYR A 91 1.30 3.63 6.22
N LYS A 92 1.98 4.08 5.15
CA LYS A 92 1.44 4.03 3.78
C LYS A 92 1.11 2.59 3.37
N GLN A 93 2.00 1.63 3.65
CA GLN A 93 1.78 0.21 3.36
C GLN A 93 0.58 -0.35 4.14
N ASN A 94 0.53 -0.11 5.45
CA ASN A 94 -0.56 -0.57 6.31
C ASN A 94 -1.92 0.01 5.87
N LYS A 95 -1.95 1.31 5.54
CA LYS A 95 -3.16 1.97 5.05
C LYS A 95 -3.63 1.36 3.73
N ALA A 96 -2.73 1.18 2.76
CA ALA A 96 -3.04 0.55 1.49
C ALA A 96 -3.57 -0.89 1.66
N GLN A 97 -2.97 -1.65 2.58
CA GLN A 97 -3.41 -3.00 2.90
C GLN A 97 -4.81 -3.01 3.54
N GLN A 98 -5.07 -2.12 4.50
CA GLN A 98 -6.38 -2.00 5.14
C GLN A 98 -7.47 -1.62 4.13
N GLU A 99 -7.18 -0.68 3.22
CA GLU A 99 -8.09 -0.28 2.15
C GLU A 99 -8.38 -1.46 1.21
N PHE A 100 -7.34 -2.19 0.79
CA PHE A 100 -7.49 -3.39 -0.04
C PHE A 100 -8.33 -4.47 0.62
N GLU A 101 -8.06 -4.77 1.90
CA GLU A 101 -8.81 -5.76 2.67
C GLU A 101 -10.28 -5.33 2.86
N ALA A 102 -10.54 -4.04 3.08
CA ALA A 102 -11.88 -3.50 3.19
C ALA A 102 -12.67 -3.66 1.88
N VAL A 103 -12.06 -3.33 0.74
CA VAL A 103 -12.68 -3.50 -0.59
C VAL A 103 -12.94 -4.99 -0.87
N ARG A 104 -11.96 -5.86 -0.59
CA ARG A 104 -12.12 -7.31 -0.77
C ARG A 104 -13.27 -7.87 0.06
N LYS A 105 -13.40 -7.46 1.32
CA LYS A 105 -14.49 -7.87 2.22
C LYS A 105 -15.85 -7.40 1.67
N ARG A 106 -15.97 -6.13 1.26
CA ARG A 106 -17.21 -5.60 0.65
C ARG A 106 -17.63 -6.39 -0.59
N ASN A 107 -16.71 -6.63 -1.52
CA ASN A 107 -17.01 -7.39 -2.73
C ASN A 107 -17.45 -8.84 -2.40
N ALA A 108 -16.82 -9.47 -1.43
CA ALA A 108 -17.19 -10.81 -0.98
C ALA A 108 -18.59 -10.83 -0.34
N GLU A 109 -18.93 -9.84 0.48
CA GLU A 109 -20.25 -9.69 1.10
C GLU A 109 -21.34 -9.45 0.04
N GLU A 110 -21.09 -8.59 -0.95
CA GLU A 110 -22.01 -8.36 -2.06
C GLU A 110 -22.26 -9.64 -2.88
N PHE A 111 -21.19 -10.36 -3.22
CA PHE A 111 -21.30 -11.63 -3.93
C PHE A 111 -22.10 -12.65 -3.12
N GLN A 112 -21.83 -12.78 -1.82
CA GLN A 112 -22.58 -13.67 -0.93
C GLN A 112 -24.06 -13.25 -0.81
N ALA A 113 -24.35 -11.97 -0.71
CA ALA A 113 -25.73 -11.46 -0.65
C ALA A 113 -26.49 -11.78 -1.95
N GLN A 114 -25.85 -11.59 -3.10
CA GLN A 114 -26.42 -11.96 -4.39
C GLN A 114 -26.62 -13.47 -4.52
N ALA A 115 -25.63 -14.27 -4.12
CA ALA A 115 -25.70 -15.73 -4.11
C ALA A 115 -26.84 -16.23 -3.22
N ARG A 116 -26.98 -15.70 -1.99
CA ARG A 116 -28.09 -16.01 -1.07
C ARG A 116 -29.44 -15.65 -1.67
N LYS A 117 -29.57 -14.49 -2.32
CA LYS A 117 -30.80 -14.07 -3.02
C LYS A 117 -31.15 -15.02 -4.16
N ARG A 118 -30.16 -15.45 -4.97
CA ARG A 118 -30.37 -16.43 -6.06
C ARG A 118 -30.74 -17.81 -5.51
N ALA A 119 -30.06 -18.28 -4.46
CA ALA A 119 -30.37 -19.55 -3.80
C ALA A 119 -31.79 -19.57 -3.21
N ALA A 120 -32.19 -18.49 -2.52
CA ALA A 120 -33.55 -18.35 -1.99
C ALA A 120 -34.63 -18.36 -3.10
N LYS A 121 -34.35 -17.73 -4.25
CA LYS A 121 -35.24 -17.79 -5.43
C LYS A 121 -35.35 -19.21 -5.99
N ARG A 122 -34.24 -19.95 -6.09
CA ARG A 122 -34.24 -21.35 -6.55
C ARG A 122 -35.02 -22.24 -5.57
N ARG A 123 -34.80 -22.08 -4.26
CA ARG A 123 -35.52 -22.83 -3.21
C ARG A 123 -37.03 -22.62 -3.30
N ARG A 124 -37.49 -21.37 -3.41
CA ARG A 124 -38.90 -21.04 -3.61
C ARG A 124 -39.49 -21.63 -4.89
N ARG A 125 -38.72 -21.73 -5.98
CA ARG A 125 -39.17 -22.40 -7.22
C ARG A 125 -39.30 -23.90 -7.01
N LYS A 126 -38.30 -24.55 -6.40
CA LYS A 126 -38.34 -25.98 -6.05
C LYS A 126 -39.53 -26.30 -5.15
N GLU A 127 -39.76 -25.52 -4.08
CA GLU A 127 -40.92 -25.65 -3.18
C GLU A 127 -42.25 -25.54 -3.94
N ARG A 128 -42.39 -24.63 -4.92
CA ARG A 128 -43.60 -24.50 -5.74
C ARG A 128 -43.80 -25.69 -6.68
N VAL A 129 -42.75 -26.17 -7.34
CA VAL A 129 -42.83 -27.32 -8.24
C VAL A 129 -43.20 -28.57 -7.45
N HIS A 130 -42.54 -28.81 -6.31
CA HIS A 130 -42.87 -29.90 -5.40
C HIS A 130 -44.32 -29.82 -4.92
N ALA A 131 -44.81 -28.65 -4.49
CA ALA A 131 -46.21 -28.48 -4.09
C ALA A 131 -47.21 -28.80 -5.22
N VAL A 132 -46.89 -28.44 -6.48
CA VAL A 132 -47.71 -28.79 -7.64
C VAL A 132 -47.63 -30.27 -7.98
N ALA A 133 -46.47 -30.91 -7.86
CA ALA A 133 -46.28 -32.34 -8.09
C ALA A 133 -47.07 -33.17 -7.07
N VAL A 134 -46.98 -32.82 -5.78
CA VAL A 134 -47.77 -33.43 -4.71
C VAL A 134 -49.28 -33.26 -4.97
N ALA A 135 -49.72 -32.08 -5.41
CA ALA A 135 -51.14 -31.86 -5.75
C ALA A 135 -51.61 -32.65 -6.99
N ARG A 136 -50.70 -33.02 -7.89
CA ARG A 136 -51.00 -33.80 -9.12
C ARG A 136 -50.78 -35.31 -8.96
N GLY A 137 -50.29 -35.78 -7.81
CA GLY A 137 -50.09 -37.20 -7.53
C GLY A 137 -48.99 -37.87 -8.38
N THR A 138 -48.08 -37.09 -8.96
CA THR A 138 -46.95 -37.59 -9.76
C THR A 138 -45.70 -37.71 -8.89
N ASP A 139 -45.10 -38.90 -8.88
CA ASP A 139 -43.93 -39.25 -8.05
C ASP A 139 -42.70 -38.39 -8.40
N GLU A 140 -41.90 -38.01 -7.38
CA GLU A 140 -40.99 -36.85 -7.43
C GLU A 140 -39.71 -37.03 -8.28
N THR A 141 -39.49 -38.22 -8.84
CA THR A 141 -38.20 -38.64 -9.39
C THR A 141 -37.93 -38.21 -10.83
N GLU A 142 -38.95 -37.89 -11.63
CA GLU A 142 -38.75 -37.65 -13.07
C GLU A 142 -38.67 -36.17 -13.48
N THR A 143 -39.32 -35.25 -12.77
CA THR A 143 -39.36 -33.82 -13.17
C THR A 143 -38.20 -32.96 -12.69
N GLY A 144 -37.39 -33.44 -11.73
CA GLY A 144 -36.26 -32.66 -11.17
C GLY A 144 -35.02 -32.60 -12.07
N ALA A 145 -34.81 -33.60 -12.93
CA ALA A 145 -33.58 -33.79 -13.69
C ALA A 145 -33.45 -32.87 -14.92
N ASP A 146 -34.57 -32.43 -15.52
CA ASP A 146 -34.55 -31.64 -16.76
C ASP A 146 -34.36 -30.14 -16.54
N GLU A 147 -34.81 -29.60 -15.40
CA GLU A 147 -34.65 -28.19 -15.03
C GLU A 147 -33.24 -27.88 -14.51
N GLU A 148 -32.58 -28.82 -13.84
CA GLU A 148 -31.19 -28.65 -13.37
C GLU A 148 -30.19 -28.59 -14.53
N LYS A 149 -30.38 -29.43 -15.56
CA LYS A 149 -29.55 -29.41 -16.79
C LYS A 149 -29.66 -28.11 -17.58
N ARG A 150 -30.85 -27.49 -17.66
CA ARG A 150 -31.05 -26.21 -18.36
C ARG A 150 -30.47 -25.01 -17.60
N ALA A 151 -30.42 -25.08 -16.26
CA ALA A 151 -29.90 -23.99 -15.43
C ALA A 151 -28.36 -23.98 -15.33
N GLU A 152 -27.69 -25.13 -15.51
CA GLU A 152 -26.22 -25.21 -15.58
C GLU A 152 -25.65 -24.64 -16.89
N MET A 153 -26.39 -24.73 -18.00
CA MET A 153 -25.96 -24.18 -19.30
C MET A 153 -25.98 -22.63 -19.39
N GLN A 154 -26.46 -21.91 -18.36
CA GLN A 154 -26.58 -20.44 -18.35
C GLN A 154 -25.74 -19.75 -17.25
N LEU A 155 -24.74 -20.42 -16.69
CA LEU A 155 -23.72 -19.76 -15.87
C LEU A 155 -22.60 -19.23 -16.79
N PRO A 156 -22.07 -18.01 -16.57
CA PRO A 156 -20.88 -17.58 -17.28
C PRO A 156 -19.76 -18.58 -16.97
N VAL A 157 -19.19 -19.16 -18.03
CA VAL A 157 -18.11 -20.14 -17.96
C VAL A 157 -17.00 -19.56 -17.09
N VAL A 158 -16.91 -20.03 -15.85
CA VAL A 158 -15.75 -19.79 -15.00
C VAL A 158 -14.67 -20.69 -15.58
N LEU A 159 -13.77 -20.06 -16.35
CA LEU A 159 -12.58 -20.71 -16.90
C LEU A 159 -11.84 -21.42 -15.77
N PRO A 160 -11.39 -22.67 -15.96
CA PRO A 160 -10.63 -23.37 -14.94
C PRO A 160 -9.29 -22.65 -14.74
N GLU A 161 -9.17 -21.94 -13.62
CA GLU A 161 -7.88 -21.41 -13.18
C GLU A 161 -7.01 -22.60 -12.75
N THR A 162 -5.92 -22.83 -13.49
CA THR A 162 -4.85 -23.74 -13.06
C THR A 162 -4.22 -23.21 -11.77
N PRO A 163 -3.55 -24.04 -10.94
CA PRO A 163 -3.01 -23.65 -9.63
C PRO A 163 -1.90 -22.57 -9.64
N GLY A 164 -1.72 -21.85 -10.76
CA GLY A 164 -0.86 -20.68 -10.92
C GLY A 164 -1.59 -19.37 -11.27
N GLY A 165 -2.92 -19.34 -11.30
CA GLY A 165 -3.69 -18.09 -11.48
C GLY A 165 -3.57 -17.43 -12.86
N VAL A 166 -3.02 -18.14 -13.85
CA VAL A 166 -2.99 -17.68 -15.25
C VAL A 166 -4.26 -18.20 -15.94
N PRO A 167 -5.12 -17.31 -16.48
CA PRO A 167 -6.32 -17.73 -17.19
C PRO A 167 -5.94 -18.58 -18.40
N GLU A 168 -6.59 -19.72 -18.57
CA GLU A 168 -6.31 -20.64 -19.67
C GLU A 168 -6.57 -19.94 -21.02
N ILE A 169 -5.51 -19.86 -21.83
CA ILE A 169 -5.54 -19.27 -23.16
C ILE A 169 -6.22 -20.30 -24.08
N VAL A 170 -7.55 -20.26 -24.19
CA VAL A 170 -8.41 -21.09 -25.09
C VAL A 170 -7.75 -21.34 -26.45
N ASN A 171 -7.50 -22.56 -26.93
CA ASN A 171 -6.64 -22.77 -28.09
C ASN A 171 -7.26 -22.41 -29.48
N ASP A 172 -7.80 -21.19 -29.67
CA ASP A 172 -8.51 -20.76 -30.90
C ASP A 172 -7.63 -19.97 -31.88
N GLY A 173 -6.30 -20.02 -31.76
CA GLY A 173 -5.35 -19.37 -32.70
C GLY A 173 -5.27 -17.83 -32.62
N ARG A 174 -6.29 -17.14 -32.10
CA ARG A 174 -6.35 -15.69 -31.79
C ARG A 174 -5.27 -15.13 -30.84
N PHE A 175 -4.43 -15.97 -30.22
CA PHE A 175 -3.45 -15.53 -29.22
C PHE A 175 -2.34 -14.69 -29.84
N LEU A 176 -1.85 -15.11 -31.01
CA LEU A 176 -0.82 -14.37 -31.74
C LEU A 176 -1.34 -12.98 -32.15
N GLU A 177 -2.60 -12.89 -32.55
CA GLU A 177 -3.25 -11.63 -32.89
C GLU A 177 -3.36 -10.70 -31.67
N THR A 178 -3.77 -11.24 -30.51
CA THR A 178 -3.80 -10.46 -29.27
C THR A 178 -2.41 -10.00 -28.82
N MET A 179 -1.38 -10.83 -29.00
CA MET A 179 0.00 -10.47 -28.63
C MET A 179 0.59 -9.40 -29.55
N LEU A 180 0.34 -9.48 -30.86
CA LEU A 180 0.75 -8.46 -31.83
C LEU A 180 0.01 -7.13 -31.58
N ALA A 181 -1.28 -7.18 -31.21
CA ALA A 181 -2.02 -5.98 -30.84
C ALA A 181 -1.45 -5.32 -29.58
N LEU A 182 -1.07 -6.11 -28.57
CA LEU A 182 -0.41 -5.60 -27.37
C LEU A 182 0.96 -4.98 -27.67
N GLN A 183 1.75 -5.57 -28.57
CA GLN A 183 3.02 -4.98 -29.01
C GLN A 183 2.81 -3.63 -29.70
N ARG A 184 1.84 -3.53 -30.62
CA ARG A 184 1.51 -2.26 -31.28
C ARG A 184 1.01 -1.20 -30.31
N ASN A 185 0.18 -1.58 -29.34
CA ASN A 185 -0.30 -0.63 -28.34
C ASN A 185 0.85 -0.14 -27.45
N LYS A 186 1.77 -1.04 -27.07
CA LYS A 186 2.98 -0.68 -26.33
C LYS A 186 3.92 0.22 -27.13
N GLU A 187 4.07 -0.04 -28.43
CA GLU A 187 4.84 0.84 -29.33
C GLU A 187 4.22 2.23 -29.40
N LYS A 188 2.89 2.33 -29.53
CA LYS A 188 2.17 3.61 -29.49
C LYS A 188 2.32 4.34 -28.17
N GLU A 189 2.24 3.63 -27.03
CA GLU A 189 2.47 4.23 -25.71
C GLU A 189 3.89 4.79 -25.60
N VAL A 190 4.90 4.08 -26.12
CA VAL A 190 6.28 4.56 -26.16
C VAL A 190 6.43 5.77 -27.07
N GLU A 191 5.79 5.79 -28.24
CA GLU A 191 5.78 6.94 -29.15
C GLU A 191 5.12 8.17 -28.50
N GLU A 192 3.98 8.01 -27.82
CA GLU A 192 3.32 9.09 -27.07
C GLU A 192 4.18 9.59 -25.90
N GLU A 193 4.89 8.70 -25.21
CA GLU A 193 5.85 9.07 -24.16
C GLU A 193 7.06 9.84 -24.72
N GLU A 194 7.55 9.47 -25.90
CA GLU A 194 8.64 10.19 -26.58
C GLU A 194 8.19 11.56 -27.11
N GLU A 195 6.98 11.67 -27.65
CA GLU A 195 6.38 12.94 -28.08
C GLU A 195 6.15 13.88 -26.90
N THR A 196 5.62 13.36 -25.78
CA THR A 196 5.45 14.16 -24.57
C THR A 196 6.80 14.58 -24.00
N ARG A 197 7.80 13.70 -23.96
CA ARG A 197 9.16 14.00 -23.50
C ARG A 197 9.86 15.05 -24.37
N THR A 198 9.76 14.93 -25.69
CA THR A 198 10.31 15.92 -26.65
C THR A 198 9.59 17.26 -26.55
N SER A 199 8.27 17.27 -26.38
CA SER A 199 7.49 18.51 -26.16
C SER A 199 7.89 19.24 -24.87
N VAL A 200 8.19 18.50 -23.80
CA VAL A 200 8.65 19.05 -22.52
C VAL A 200 10.07 19.61 -22.65
N GLN A 201 10.96 18.92 -23.36
CA GLN A 201 12.31 19.40 -23.65
C GLN A 201 12.30 20.69 -24.50
N LEU A 202 11.43 20.78 -25.51
CA LEU A 202 11.27 21.99 -26.33
C LEU A 202 10.73 23.18 -25.52
N ARG A 203 9.75 22.95 -24.63
CA ARG A 203 9.24 23.99 -23.71
C ARG A 203 10.34 24.49 -22.76
N PHE A 204 11.09 23.59 -22.15
CA PHE A 204 12.19 23.94 -21.26
C PHE A 204 13.31 24.70 -21.99
N ALA A 205 13.67 24.30 -23.21
CA ALA A 205 14.65 25.00 -24.03
C ALA A 205 14.18 26.41 -24.45
N GLY A 206 12.87 26.60 -24.65
CA GLY A 206 12.24 27.91 -24.86
C GLY A 206 12.41 28.84 -23.66
N GLU A 207 12.07 28.36 -22.46
CA GLU A 207 12.19 29.14 -21.21
C GLU A 207 13.64 29.55 -20.90
N GLN A 208 14.62 28.67 -21.16
CA GLN A 208 16.04 29.00 -20.98
C GLN A 208 16.50 30.09 -21.96
N LYS A 209 16.00 30.07 -23.20
CA LYS A 209 16.29 31.13 -24.19
C LYS A 209 15.65 32.45 -23.76
N GLU A 210 14.39 32.45 -23.34
CA GLU A 210 13.71 33.67 -22.87
C GLU A 210 14.39 34.28 -21.63
N SER A 211 14.78 33.45 -20.66
CA SER A 211 15.54 33.87 -19.48
C SER A 211 16.90 34.48 -19.87
N SER A 212 17.60 33.85 -20.82
CA SER A 212 18.86 34.37 -21.36
C SER A 212 18.67 35.74 -22.05
N TYR A 213 17.69 35.84 -22.95
CA TYR A 213 17.34 37.10 -23.64
C TYR A 213 16.93 38.21 -22.66
N HIS A 214 16.15 37.89 -21.63
CA HIS A 214 15.77 38.84 -20.59
C HIS A 214 16.99 39.33 -19.80
N SER A 215 17.91 38.43 -19.43
CA SER A 215 19.14 38.79 -18.71
C SER A 215 20.07 39.68 -19.53
N LEU A 216 20.16 39.45 -20.85
CA LEU A 216 20.92 40.26 -21.79
C LEU A 216 20.26 41.62 -22.00
N TYR A 217 18.93 41.67 -22.10
CA TYR A 217 18.16 42.89 -22.22
C TYR A 217 18.32 43.80 -20.99
N VAL A 218 18.22 43.23 -19.78
CA VAL A 218 18.43 43.97 -18.52
C VAL A 218 19.86 44.50 -18.42
N ARG A 219 20.88 43.69 -18.76
CA ARG A 219 22.29 44.13 -18.77
C ARG A 219 22.55 45.25 -19.78
N ARG A 220 22.03 45.13 -21.01
CA ARG A 220 22.20 46.16 -22.05
C ARG A 220 21.51 47.47 -21.66
N ARG A 221 20.34 47.39 -21.02
CA ARG A 221 19.62 48.56 -20.49
C ARG A 221 20.32 49.22 -19.30
N ALA A 222 20.96 48.44 -18.43
CA ALA A 222 21.77 48.97 -17.34
C ALA A 222 23.04 49.67 -17.84
N SER A 223 23.71 49.11 -18.85
CA SER A 223 24.90 49.70 -19.47
C SER A 223 24.63 51.00 -20.23
N ALA A 224 23.41 51.21 -20.76
CA ALA A 224 23.05 52.44 -21.48
C ALA A 224 22.65 53.61 -20.56
N ARG A 225 22.67 53.41 -19.24
CA ARG A 225 22.34 54.43 -18.22
C ARG A 225 23.56 54.99 -17.46
N GLN A 226 24.76 54.49 -17.76
CA GLN A 226 26.04 55.06 -17.32
C GLN A 226 26.64 55.87 -18.46
#